data_AF-A0A959FYG4-F1
#
_entry.id   AF-A0A959FYG4-F1
#
_cell.length_a   1.000
_cell.length_b   1.000
_cell.length_c   1.000
_cell.angle_alpha   90.00
_cell.angle_beta   90.00
_cell.angle_gamma   90.00
#
_symmetry.space_group_name_H-M   'P 1'
#
loop_
_entity.id
_entity.type
_entity.pdbx_description
1 polymer ?
#
loop_
_entity_poly.entity_id
_entity_poly.type
_entity_poly.pdbx_seq_one_letter_code
_entity_poly.pdbx_strand_id
1 'polypeptide(L)'
;LPPILITEPGDRYYGVLQDPFGLEVLRTGTVRANPNRFFSHLALTTWFEQVPFILPLRSPIDRLYGTAALARIGIQLLLLYLLARLVSNRKRIRDHNFLLAALLILPLFQTFGFNRQMGLLDMSITYCFFYALPLGVLLLFLQPFLSSTMHGEALRFSRIKAGLWILLIPVIALSGPLLPGIVAVLLLLFFGIPLLSTKSLPGAWQKWSLRPIELLLAILLGIATLYSLYLGTFNLENPDQSVPGLGQRYLQLPEGLWKLWSNKLGLPLLSFLLLINTLIIRRQFKGPNGRHIRSIIRYAMLFALLYCLLLPLGGYRDYRADIIRYDTFLPVTIALLLSYALSAFFLLKQHFFVGKNGYRLLLALSLLVFTAADQKQDRHYRCERSALEILSRSTEPVVKLQQSCPILRWNSVERPEDSERVGRLLYFWEITDEPKRFYQERPSQ
;
A
#
# COMPACT_ATOMS: atom_id res chain seq x y z
N LEU A 1 13.04 14.49 -2.15
CA LEU A 1 11.57 14.40 -2.16
C LEU A 1 11.19 13.78 -3.50
N PRO A 2 10.32 12.76 -3.54
CA PRO A 2 9.81 12.24 -4.82
C PRO A 2 8.93 13.30 -5.52
N PRO A 3 8.75 13.22 -6.86
CA PRO A 3 7.83 14.10 -7.58
C PRO A 3 6.42 14.08 -6.96
N ILE A 4 5.72 15.20 -7.08
CA ILE A 4 4.34 15.31 -6.59
C ILE A 4 3.45 14.91 -7.73
N LEU A 5 3.03 13.65 -7.74
CA LEU A 5 2.00 13.25 -8.66
C LEU A 5 0.67 13.21 -7.92
N ILE A 6 -0.10 14.28 -8.09
CA ILE A 6 -1.48 14.43 -7.64
C ILE A 6 -2.36 14.37 -8.88
N THR A 7 -2.95 13.21 -9.15
CA THR A 7 -4.08 13.21 -10.09
C THR A 7 -5.25 13.86 -9.39
N GLU A 8 -5.53 15.11 -9.73
CA GLU A 8 -6.75 15.78 -9.31
C GLU A 8 -7.96 14.89 -9.60
N PRO A 9 -8.95 14.82 -8.70
CA PRO A 9 -10.26 14.36 -9.08
C PRO A 9 -10.88 15.39 -10.03
N GLY A 10 -10.51 15.39 -11.31
CA GLY A 10 -11.23 16.18 -12.31
C GLY A 10 -12.72 15.81 -12.32
N ASP A 11 -13.58 16.52 -13.06
CA ASP A 11 -15.06 16.36 -13.02
C ASP A 11 -15.57 14.90 -12.98
N ARG A 12 -14.84 13.98 -13.62
CA ARG A 12 -15.10 12.53 -13.64
C ARG A 12 -15.03 11.84 -12.26
N TYR A 13 -14.32 12.40 -11.30
CA TYR A 13 -14.12 11.89 -9.94
C TYR A 13 -14.87 12.69 -8.88
N TYR A 14 -15.27 13.93 -9.18
CA TYR A 14 -16.08 14.73 -8.26
C TYR A 14 -17.42 14.03 -7.95
N GLY A 15 -17.98 13.34 -8.94
CA GLY A 15 -19.16 12.49 -8.72
C GLY A 15 -18.96 11.41 -7.66
N VAL A 16 -17.74 10.89 -7.44
CA VAL A 16 -17.50 9.94 -6.34
C VAL A 16 -17.62 10.63 -4.99
N LEU A 17 -17.12 11.85 -4.85
CA LEU A 17 -17.20 12.62 -3.60
C LEU A 17 -18.63 13.02 -3.23
N GLN A 18 -19.53 13.09 -4.21
CA GLN A 18 -20.96 13.38 -4.00
C GLN A 18 -21.80 12.15 -3.66
N ASP A 19 -21.25 10.94 -3.80
CA ASP A 19 -21.94 9.68 -3.50
C ASP A 19 -21.07 8.80 -2.59
N PRO A 20 -20.97 9.13 -1.29
CA PRO A 20 -20.04 8.49 -0.36
C PRO A 20 -20.12 6.96 -0.27
N PHE A 21 -21.32 6.44 -0.52
CA PHE A 21 -21.59 5.02 -0.45
C PHE A 21 -21.78 4.39 -1.83
N GLY A 22 -21.89 5.16 -2.92
CA GLY A 22 -22.15 4.61 -4.25
C GLY A 22 -23.61 4.25 -4.50
N LEU A 23 -24.56 4.80 -3.73
CA LEU A 23 -25.98 4.46 -3.83
C LEU A 23 -26.62 4.99 -5.12
N GLU A 24 -26.17 6.14 -5.61
CA GLU A 24 -26.69 6.73 -6.84
C GLU A 24 -26.26 5.92 -8.06
N VAL A 25 -25.00 5.47 -8.07
CA VAL A 25 -24.46 4.55 -9.08
C VAL A 25 -25.31 3.29 -9.17
N LEU A 26 -25.69 2.70 -8.03
CA LEU A 26 -26.55 1.52 -7.99
C LEU A 26 -27.98 1.78 -8.47
N ARG A 27 -28.55 2.93 -8.11
CA ARG A 27 -29.93 3.28 -8.49
C ARG A 27 -30.05 3.59 -9.98
N THR A 28 -29.04 4.24 -10.55
CA THR A 28 -29.10 4.79 -11.92
C THR A 28 -28.36 3.94 -12.94
N GLY A 29 -27.48 3.03 -12.50
CA GLY A 29 -26.58 2.29 -13.37
C GLY A 29 -25.49 3.17 -14.01
N THR A 30 -25.30 4.40 -13.54
CA THR A 30 -24.31 5.32 -14.11
C THR A 30 -22.89 4.88 -13.77
N VAL A 31 -22.02 4.84 -14.78
CA VAL A 31 -20.60 4.55 -14.58
C VAL A 31 -19.86 5.78 -14.03
N ARG A 32 -18.95 5.56 -13.07
CA ARG A 32 -18.10 6.62 -12.48
C ARG A 32 -16.65 6.19 -12.44
N ALA A 33 -15.72 7.14 -12.37
CA ALA A 33 -14.31 6.79 -12.25
C ALA A 33 -14.01 6.33 -10.81
N ASN A 34 -13.65 5.06 -10.62
CA ASN A 34 -13.31 4.47 -9.32
C ASN A 34 -14.39 4.64 -8.21
N PRO A 35 -15.63 4.19 -8.43
CA PRO A 35 -16.76 4.43 -7.51
C PRO A 35 -16.57 3.81 -6.12
N ASN A 36 -15.73 2.79 -5.98
CA ASN A 36 -15.46 2.11 -4.71
C ASN A 36 -14.25 2.66 -3.94
N ARG A 37 -13.86 3.92 -4.19
CA ARG A 37 -12.66 4.55 -3.58
C ARG A 37 -12.95 5.89 -2.90
N PHE A 38 -14.19 6.13 -2.49
CA PHE A 38 -14.61 7.39 -1.87
C PHE A 38 -13.67 7.88 -0.78
N PHE A 39 -13.33 7.06 0.21
CA PHE A 39 -12.52 7.52 1.35
C PHE A 39 -11.07 7.85 0.96
N SER A 40 -10.53 7.22 -0.08
CA SER A 40 -9.20 7.57 -0.61
C SER A 40 -9.22 8.89 -1.35
N HIS A 41 -10.27 9.15 -2.13
CA HIS A 41 -10.48 10.46 -2.76
C HIS A 41 -10.69 11.55 -1.72
N LEU A 42 -11.55 11.31 -0.72
CA LEU A 42 -11.81 12.25 0.36
C LEU A 42 -10.52 12.55 1.13
N ALA A 43 -9.79 11.52 1.57
CA ALA A 43 -8.55 11.70 2.32
C ALA A 43 -7.49 12.49 1.53
N LEU A 44 -7.30 12.18 0.25
CA LEU A 44 -6.36 12.92 -0.61
C LEU A 44 -6.78 14.38 -0.78
N THR A 45 -8.06 14.61 -1.09
CA THR A 45 -8.61 15.94 -1.39
C THR A 45 -8.55 16.83 -0.17
N THR A 46 -9.13 16.37 0.95
CA THR A 46 -9.11 17.09 2.23
C THR A 46 -7.68 17.39 2.68
N TRP A 47 -6.75 16.45 2.48
CA TRP A 47 -5.34 16.68 2.83
C TRP A 47 -4.73 17.83 2.02
N PHE A 48 -4.88 17.83 0.69
CA PHE A 48 -4.29 18.84 -0.18
C PHE A 48 -5.07 20.17 -0.24
N GLU A 49 -6.31 20.20 0.25
CA GLU A 49 -7.08 21.44 0.42
C GLU A 49 -6.77 22.17 1.73
N GLN A 50 -6.29 21.47 2.76
CA GLN A 50 -6.11 22.05 4.09
C GLN A 50 -4.64 22.16 4.51
N VAL A 51 -3.87 21.08 4.33
CA VAL A 51 -2.52 20.99 4.89
C VAL A 51 -1.53 21.99 4.29
N PRO A 52 -1.54 22.28 2.97
CA PRO A 52 -0.61 23.26 2.41
C PRO A 52 -0.69 24.63 3.10
N PHE A 53 -1.88 25.08 3.50
CA PHE A 53 -2.09 26.43 4.05
C PHE A 53 -1.72 26.56 5.54
N ILE A 54 -1.61 25.45 6.26
CA ILE A 54 -1.20 25.46 7.69
C ILE A 54 0.30 25.20 7.89
N LEU A 55 1.02 24.81 6.83
CA LEU A 55 2.46 24.57 6.92
C LEU A 55 3.23 25.90 7.00
N PRO A 56 4.15 26.07 7.97
CA PRO A 56 4.90 27.31 8.18
C PRO A 56 6.08 27.45 7.18
N LEU A 57 5.85 27.17 5.90
CA LEU A 57 6.84 27.31 4.83
C LEU A 57 6.52 28.55 3.98
N ARG A 58 7.56 29.31 3.63
CA ARG A 58 7.39 30.61 2.95
C ARG A 58 6.93 30.50 1.50
N SER A 59 7.50 29.55 0.74
CA SER A 59 7.13 29.36 -0.67
C SER A 59 5.91 28.45 -0.80
N PRO A 60 4.90 28.82 -1.61
CA PRO A 60 3.78 27.95 -1.98
C PRO A 60 4.22 26.59 -2.56
N ILE A 61 5.28 26.60 -3.37
CA ILE A 61 5.88 25.38 -3.92
C ILE A 61 6.44 24.51 -2.79
N ASP A 62 7.16 25.09 -1.83
CA ASP A 62 7.66 24.36 -0.66
C ASP A 62 6.53 23.81 0.22
N ARG A 63 5.43 24.54 0.38
CA ARG A 63 4.24 24.05 1.09
C ARG A 63 3.65 22.82 0.40
N LEU A 64 3.53 22.83 -0.93
CA LEU A 64 3.02 21.68 -1.68
C LEU A 64 3.91 20.44 -1.52
N TYR A 65 5.23 20.59 -1.68
CA TYR A 65 6.20 19.51 -1.47
C TYR A 65 6.25 19.04 -0.01
N GLY A 66 6.17 19.96 0.94
CA GLY A 66 6.11 19.68 2.38
C GLY A 66 4.86 18.87 2.76
N THR A 67 3.71 19.23 2.21
CA THR A 67 2.44 18.52 2.39
C THR A 67 2.51 17.08 1.89
N ALA A 68 3.06 16.87 0.70
CA ALA A 68 3.26 15.52 0.16
C ALA A 68 4.27 14.71 0.99
N ALA A 69 5.35 15.34 1.45
CA ALA A 69 6.36 14.71 2.30
C ALA A 69 5.76 14.27 3.65
N LEU A 70 5.00 15.16 4.28
CA LEU A 70 4.37 14.92 5.58
C LEU A 70 3.38 13.76 5.51
N ALA A 71 2.55 13.69 4.46
CA ALA A 71 1.65 12.55 4.26
C ALA A 71 2.41 11.24 4.12
N ARG A 72 3.47 11.19 3.29
CA ARG A 72 4.28 9.97 3.13
C ARG A 72 4.92 9.53 4.44
N ILE A 73 5.51 10.46 5.19
CA ILE A 73 6.12 10.17 6.49
C ILE A 73 5.05 9.65 7.47
N GLY A 74 3.87 10.27 7.51
CA GLY A 74 2.75 9.81 8.34
C GLY A 74 2.33 8.37 8.02
N ILE A 75 2.14 8.06 6.73
CA ILE A 75 1.78 6.70 6.27
C ILE A 75 2.91 5.70 6.57
N GLN A 76 4.18 6.11 6.37
CA GLN A 76 5.35 5.30 6.69
C GLN A 76 5.40 4.94 8.17
N LEU A 77 5.27 5.94 9.05
CA LEU A 77 5.30 5.77 10.49
C LEU A 77 4.14 4.90 10.98
N LEU A 78 2.94 5.06 10.41
CA LEU A 78 1.79 4.20 10.68
C LEU A 78 2.11 2.74 10.37
N LEU A 79 2.57 2.45 9.15
CA LEU A 79 2.89 1.08 8.74
C LEU A 79 4.06 0.50 9.55
N LEU A 80 5.13 1.27 9.76
CA LEU A 80 6.28 0.85 10.56
C LEU A 80 5.86 0.51 12.00
N TYR A 81 5.04 1.36 12.62
CA TYR A 81 4.54 1.11 13.96
C TYR A 81 3.69 -0.18 14.03
N LEU A 82 2.76 -0.36 13.09
CA LEU A 82 1.90 -1.54 13.06
C LEU A 82 2.71 -2.83 12.85
N LEU A 83 3.65 -2.84 11.91
CA LEU A 83 4.49 -4.00 11.63
C LEU A 83 5.47 -4.29 12.78
N ALA A 84 6.14 -3.28 13.32
CA ALA A 84 7.07 -3.45 14.44
C ALA A 84 6.34 -3.94 15.70
N ARG A 85 5.11 -3.48 15.95
CA ARG A 85 4.25 -4.00 17.01
C ARG A 85 3.86 -5.45 16.77
N LEU A 86 3.47 -5.82 15.55
CA LEU A 86 3.13 -7.21 15.21
C LEU A 86 4.34 -8.15 15.34
N VAL A 87 5.55 -7.69 15.09
CA VAL A 87 6.77 -8.50 15.27
C VAL A 87 7.16 -8.63 16.74
N SER A 88 7.19 -7.52 17.47
CA SER A 88 7.75 -7.46 18.84
C SER A 88 6.75 -7.73 19.97
N ASN A 89 5.45 -7.63 19.67
CA ASN A 89 4.36 -7.55 20.63
C ASN A 89 4.47 -6.42 21.67
N ARG A 90 5.13 -5.31 21.31
CA ARG A 90 5.32 -4.16 22.21
C ARG A 90 4.56 -2.94 21.69
N LYS A 91 3.90 -2.24 22.61
CA LYS A 91 3.16 -0.99 22.32
C LYS A 91 4.01 0.26 22.50
N ARG A 92 5.03 0.20 23.38
CA ARG A 92 5.90 1.34 23.69
C ARG A 92 6.98 1.45 22.62
N ILE A 93 7.06 2.59 21.94
CA ILE A 93 8.03 2.83 20.85
C ILE A 93 9.48 2.75 21.36
N ARG A 94 9.72 3.12 22.62
CA ARG A 94 11.05 3.10 23.25
C ARG A 94 11.48 1.71 23.74
N ASP A 95 10.62 0.70 23.66
CA ASP A 95 10.96 -0.67 24.05
C ASP A 95 12.04 -1.21 23.11
N HIS A 96 13.10 -1.80 23.66
CA HIS A 96 14.22 -2.32 22.87
C HIS A 96 13.77 -3.37 21.83
N ASN A 97 12.76 -4.19 22.13
CA ASN A 97 12.22 -5.17 21.18
C ASN A 97 11.45 -4.48 20.05
N PHE A 98 10.73 -3.41 20.36
CA PHE A 98 10.03 -2.61 19.35
C PHE A 98 11.06 -1.95 18.41
N LEU A 99 12.09 -1.31 18.97
CA LEU A 99 13.14 -0.66 18.19
C LEU A 99 13.90 -1.67 17.34
N LEU A 100 14.21 -2.86 17.86
CA LEU A 100 14.85 -3.92 17.10
C LEU A 100 13.97 -4.39 15.93
N ALA A 101 12.67 -4.58 16.16
CA ALA A 101 11.74 -4.93 15.09
C ALA A 101 11.64 -3.81 14.04
N ALA A 102 11.53 -2.56 14.47
CA ALA A 102 11.51 -1.40 13.58
C ALA A 102 12.80 -1.27 12.77
N LEU A 103 13.97 -1.53 13.36
CA LEU A 103 15.26 -1.52 12.67
C LEU A 103 15.36 -2.59 11.58
N LEU A 104 14.79 -3.77 11.79
CA LEU A 104 14.74 -4.84 10.77
C LEU A 104 13.82 -4.47 9.60
N ILE A 105 12.78 -3.68 9.86
CA ILE A 105 11.75 -3.34 8.89
C ILE A 105 12.10 -2.07 8.11
N LEU A 106 12.68 -1.07 8.77
CA LEU A 106 12.85 0.29 8.24
C LEU A 106 13.62 0.33 6.90
N PRO A 107 14.78 -0.36 6.73
CA PRO A 107 15.48 -0.36 5.44
C PRO A 107 14.66 -0.95 4.28
N LEU A 108 13.63 -1.73 4.57
CA LEU A 108 12.79 -2.36 3.55
C LEU A 108 11.69 -1.43 3.02
N PHE A 109 11.49 -0.25 3.64
CA PHE A 109 10.62 0.81 3.12
C PHE A 109 11.30 1.57 1.98
N GLN A 110 11.42 0.90 0.83
CA GLN A 110 12.12 1.39 -0.36
C GLN A 110 11.31 2.46 -1.09
N THR A 111 11.81 3.71 -1.09
CA THR A 111 11.14 4.83 -1.78
C THR A 111 11.70 5.05 -3.19
N PHE A 112 12.99 4.81 -3.40
CA PHE A 112 13.72 5.01 -4.64
C PHE A 112 14.37 3.72 -5.16
N GLY A 113 15.17 3.04 -4.33
CA GLY A 113 16.06 1.97 -4.77
C GLY A 113 15.33 0.80 -5.43
N PHE A 114 14.66 0.01 -4.61
CA PHE A 114 13.77 -1.06 -5.07
C PHE A 114 12.31 -0.61 -5.23
N ASN A 115 12.10 0.69 -5.49
CA ASN A 115 10.79 1.21 -5.89
C ASN A 115 10.33 0.54 -7.20
N ARG A 116 9.01 0.41 -7.36
CA ARG A 116 8.33 -0.40 -8.39
C ARG A 116 8.65 -1.90 -8.36
N GLN A 117 9.28 -2.39 -7.29
CA GLN A 117 9.45 -3.83 -7.04
C GLN A 117 8.86 -4.22 -5.68
N MET A 118 9.36 -3.62 -4.60
CA MET A 118 8.96 -3.92 -3.21
C MET A 118 8.74 -2.65 -2.37
N GLY A 119 8.67 -1.49 -3.03
CA GLY A 119 8.42 -0.22 -2.36
C GLY A 119 7.01 -0.19 -1.78
N LEU A 120 6.90 0.03 -0.46
CA LEU A 120 5.61 0.19 0.20
C LEU A 120 4.99 1.57 -0.03
N LEU A 121 5.83 2.57 -0.29
CA LEU A 121 5.45 3.94 -0.57
C LEU A 121 5.81 4.25 -2.00
N ASP A 122 4.81 4.68 -2.76
CA ASP A 122 5.01 5.04 -4.16
C ASP A 122 5.57 6.47 -4.31
N MET A 123 6.27 6.71 -5.41
CA MET A 123 6.73 8.05 -5.78
C MET A 123 5.59 9.00 -6.14
N SER A 124 4.38 8.52 -6.37
CA SER A 124 3.12 9.27 -6.45
C SER A 124 2.46 9.30 -5.09
N ILE A 125 2.09 10.51 -4.65
CA ILE A 125 1.36 10.66 -3.39
C ILE A 125 -0.06 10.10 -3.51
N THR A 126 -0.69 10.21 -4.69
CA THR A 126 -1.98 9.55 -4.97
C THR A 126 -1.89 8.06 -4.68
N TYR A 127 -0.86 7.35 -5.14
CA TYR A 127 -0.73 5.91 -4.85
C TYR A 127 -0.56 5.61 -3.36
N CYS A 128 0.05 6.51 -2.58
CA CYS A 128 0.14 6.35 -1.14
C CYS A 128 -1.25 6.40 -0.48
N PHE A 129 -2.11 7.35 -0.89
CA PHE A 129 -3.48 7.46 -0.39
C PHE A 129 -4.40 6.33 -0.86
N PHE A 130 -4.15 5.75 -2.04
CA PHE A 130 -5.03 4.74 -2.65
C PHE A 130 -4.61 3.29 -2.37
N TYR A 131 -3.38 3.07 -1.91
CA TYR A 131 -2.85 1.73 -1.66
C TYR A 131 -2.23 1.60 -0.26
N ALA A 132 -1.19 2.37 0.04
CA ALA A 132 -0.44 2.22 1.29
C ALA A 132 -1.26 2.59 2.54
N LEU A 133 -1.96 3.73 2.51
CA LEU A 133 -2.82 4.17 3.62
C LEU A 133 -4.00 3.20 3.85
N PRO A 134 -4.79 2.78 2.84
CA PRO A 134 -5.86 1.81 3.02
C PRO A 134 -5.37 0.48 3.61
N LEU A 135 -4.19 0.01 3.19
CA LEU A 135 -3.57 -1.18 3.80
C LEU A 135 -3.12 -0.95 5.24
N GLY A 136 -2.62 0.24 5.57
CA GLY A 136 -2.31 0.62 6.95
C GLY A 136 -3.55 0.63 7.84
N VAL A 137 -4.67 1.16 7.34
CA VAL A 137 -5.97 1.14 8.04
C VAL A 137 -6.50 -0.29 8.20
N LEU A 138 -6.40 -1.12 7.16
CA LEU A 138 -6.75 -2.54 7.26
C LEU A 138 -5.86 -3.27 8.28
N LEU A 139 -4.55 -3.05 8.28
CA LEU A 139 -3.64 -3.63 9.28
C LEU A 139 -3.98 -3.16 10.70
N LEU A 140 -4.38 -1.90 10.89
CA LEU A 140 -4.87 -1.39 12.16
C LEU A 140 -6.13 -2.14 12.62
N PHE A 141 -7.09 -2.35 11.72
CA PHE A 141 -8.30 -3.13 11.99
C PHE A 141 -7.97 -4.58 12.37
N LEU A 142 -7.05 -5.21 11.63
CA LEU A 142 -6.61 -6.59 11.81
C LEU A 142 -5.69 -6.78 13.02
N GLN A 143 -5.13 -5.71 13.58
CA GLN A 143 -4.15 -5.76 14.67
C GLN A 143 -4.57 -6.68 15.84
N PRO A 144 -5.78 -6.58 16.44
CA PRO A 144 -6.19 -7.48 17.51
C PRO A 144 -6.23 -8.95 17.05
N PHE A 145 -6.75 -9.24 15.87
CA PHE A 145 -6.84 -10.58 15.30
C PHE A 145 -5.45 -11.19 15.09
N LEU A 146 -4.56 -10.45 14.43
CA LEU A 146 -3.19 -10.86 14.16
C LEU A 146 -2.40 -11.04 15.46
N SER A 147 -2.57 -10.18 16.45
CA SER A 147 -1.82 -10.29 17.72
C SER A 147 -2.30 -11.48 18.56
N SER A 148 -3.59 -11.80 18.50
CA SER A 148 -4.13 -13.04 19.07
C SER A 148 -3.49 -14.27 18.44
N THR A 149 -3.44 -14.35 17.09
CA THR A 149 -2.81 -15.49 16.40
C THR A 149 -1.30 -15.55 16.64
N MET A 150 -0.61 -14.41 16.55
CA MET A 150 0.85 -14.37 16.57
C MET A 150 1.42 -14.50 17.98
N HIS A 151 0.76 -13.93 18.98
CA HIS A 151 1.29 -13.82 20.35
C HIS A 151 0.38 -14.43 21.42
N GLY A 152 -0.78 -14.96 21.05
CA GLY A 152 -1.74 -15.53 22.01
C GLY A 152 -2.45 -14.47 22.86
N GLU A 153 -2.45 -13.20 22.44
CA GLU A 153 -3.16 -12.14 23.16
C GLU A 153 -4.67 -12.39 23.16
N ALA A 154 -5.32 -12.22 24.31
CA ALA A 154 -6.76 -12.37 24.38
C ALA A 154 -7.47 -11.31 23.52
N LEU A 155 -8.33 -11.76 22.59
CA LEU A 155 -9.25 -10.89 21.87
C LEU A 155 -10.24 -10.27 22.85
N ARG A 156 -10.09 -8.96 23.04
CA ARG A 156 -10.98 -8.16 23.89
C ARG A 156 -11.38 -6.90 23.15
N PHE A 157 -12.67 -6.79 22.89
CA PHE A 157 -13.32 -5.58 22.40
C PHE A 157 -14.19 -5.00 23.52
N SER A 158 -13.84 -3.80 23.98
CA SER A 158 -14.81 -2.99 24.74
C SER A 158 -15.93 -2.56 23.79
N ARG A 159 -17.10 -2.19 24.32
CA ARG A 159 -18.22 -1.70 23.50
C ARG A 159 -17.82 -0.50 22.62
N ILE A 160 -17.06 0.44 23.19
CA ILE A 160 -16.51 1.60 22.47
C ILE A 160 -15.59 1.14 21.34
N LYS A 161 -14.66 0.22 21.62
CA LYS A 161 -13.74 -0.32 20.61
C LYS A 161 -14.50 -1.06 19.51
N ALA A 162 -15.52 -1.84 19.84
CA ALA A 162 -16.36 -2.50 18.85
C ALA A 162 -17.08 -1.48 17.95
N GLY A 163 -17.68 -0.43 18.52
CA GLY A 163 -18.30 0.65 17.76
C GLY A 163 -17.32 1.35 16.81
N LEU A 164 -16.12 1.68 17.28
CA LEU A 164 -15.07 2.25 16.44
C LEU A 164 -14.65 1.32 15.29
N TRP A 165 -14.58 0.00 15.54
CA TRP A 165 -14.25 -0.97 14.51
C TRP A 165 -15.37 -1.12 13.48
N ILE A 166 -16.64 -1.05 13.90
CA ILE A 166 -17.79 -1.04 12.99
C ILE A 166 -17.74 0.20 12.08
N LEU A 167 -17.46 1.38 12.63
CA LEU A 167 -17.31 2.61 11.85
C LEU A 167 -16.15 2.56 10.86
N LEU A 168 -15.10 1.78 11.16
CA LEU A 168 -13.94 1.62 10.28
C LEU A 168 -14.22 0.71 9.08
N ILE A 169 -15.22 -0.17 9.15
CA ILE A 169 -15.56 -1.11 8.06
C ILE A 169 -15.90 -0.40 6.75
N PRO A 170 -16.83 0.58 6.69
CA PRO A 170 -17.11 1.28 5.42
C PRO A 170 -15.89 2.05 4.92
N VAL A 171 -15.08 2.62 5.83
CA VAL A 171 -13.81 3.28 5.47
C VAL A 171 -12.90 2.31 4.74
N ILE A 172 -12.66 1.12 5.31
CA ILE A 172 -11.85 0.08 4.67
C ILE A 172 -12.47 -0.34 3.36
N ALA A 173 -13.74 -0.74 3.36
CA ALA A 173 -14.40 -1.28 2.17
C ALA A 173 -14.34 -0.31 0.98
N LEU A 174 -14.54 0.99 1.21
CA LEU A 174 -14.62 2.01 0.16
C LEU A 174 -13.32 2.84 0.02
N SER A 175 -12.17 2.29 0.45
CA SER A 175 -10.86 2.94 0.30
C SER A 175 -10.02 2.38 -0.85
N GLY A 176 -10.29 1.20 -1.40
CA GLY A 176 -9.42 0.71 -2.47
C GLY A 176 -9.79 -0.62 -3.08
N PRO A 177 -9.32 -0.85 -4.32
CA PRO A 177 -9.73 -2.00 -5.14
C PRO A 177 -9.07 -3.32 -4.68
N LEU A 178 -7.98 -3.24 -3.90
CA LEU A 178 -7.26 -4.44 -3.44
C LEU A 178 -7.91 -5.06 -2.21
N LEU A 179 -8.60 -4.25 -1.41
CA LEU A 179 -9.10 -4.65 -0.10
C LEU A 179 -10.11 -5.79 -0.16
N PRO A 180 -11.04 -5.85 -1.14
CA PRO A 180 -11.93 -7.01 -1.28
C PRO A 180 -11.19 -8.33 -1.46
N GLY A 181 -10.18 -8.37 -2.34
CA GLY A 181 -9.37 -9.58 -2.54
C GLY A 181 -8.61 -9.98 -1.27
N ILE A 182 -8.04 -9.01 -0.56
CA ILE A 182 -7.32 -9.28 0.69
C ILE A 182 -8.27 -9.83 1.75
N VAL A 183 -9.39 -9.16 1.98
CA VAL A 183 -10.38 -9.57 2.99
C VAL A 183 -10.95 -10.95 2.66
N ALA A 184 -11.24 -11.25 1.39
CA ALA A 184 -11.70 -12.56 0.97
C ALA A 184 -10.71 -13.67 1.35
N VAL A 185 -9.41 -13.49 1.05
CA VAL A 185 -8.38 -14.47 1.43
C VAL A 185 -8.25 -14.57 2.94
N LEU A 186 -8.24 -13.44 3.65
CA LEU A 186 -8.15 -13.45 5.11
C LEU A 186 -9.36 -14.16 5.72
N LEU A 187 -10.59 -13.91 5.27
CA LEU A 187 -11.78 -14.60 5.77
C LEU A 187 -11.69 -16.11 5.50
N LEU A 188 -11.23 -16.51 4.31
CA LEU A 188 -11.00 -17.92 4.00
C LEU A 188 -9.97 -18.57 4.92
N LEU A 189 -8.83 -17.90 5.16
CA LEU A 189 -7.76 -18.42 6.02
C LEU A 189 -8.15 -18.44 7.50
N PHE A 190 -8.83 -17.39 7.98
CA PHE A 190 -9.19 -17.23 9.39
C PHE A 190 -10.44 -18.02 9.79
N PHE A 191 -11.39 -18.23 8.88
CA PHE A 191 -12.69 -18.82 9.21
C PHE A 191 -13.02 -20.04 8.34
N GLY A 192 -12.77 -19.97 7.03
CA GLY A 192 -13.12 -21.05 6.10
C GLY A 192 -12.33 -22.34 6.31
N ILE A 193 -11.00 -22.28 6.27
CA ILE A 193 -10.13 -23.46 6.44
C ILE A 193 -10.34 -24.15 7.80
N PRO A 194 -10.42 -23.43 8.94
CA PRO A 194 -10.73 -24.03 10.22
C PRO A 194 -12.08 -24.75 10.26
N LEU A 195 -13.12 -24.19 9.65
CA LEU A 195 -14.45 -24.79 9.64
C LEU A 195 -14.50 -26.09 8.83
N LEU A 196 -13.71 -26.18 7.76
CA LEU A 196 -13.62 -27.36 6.89
C LEU A 196 -12.65 -28.43 7.42
N SER A 197 -11.81 -28.10 8.39
CA SER A 197 -10.81 -29.03 8.91
C SER A 197 -11.35 -29.81 10.10
N THR A 198 -11.63 -31.10 9.90
CA THR A 198 -11.99 -32.05 10.98
C THR A 198 -10.80 -32.44 11.86
N LYS A 199 -9.58 -32.12 11.43
CA LYS A 199 -8.35 -32.34 12.19
C LYS A 199 -7.99 -31.08 12.97
N SER A 200 -7.46 -31.27 14.18
CA SER A 200 -6.95 -30.14 14.97
C SER A 200 -5.90 -29.36 14.17
N LEU A 201 -6.23 -28.12 13.84
CA LEU A 201 -5.28 -27.23 13.16
C LEU A 201 -4.03 -27.05 14.04
N PRO A 202 -2.82 -27.03 13.46
CA PRO A 202 -1.61 -26.90 14.25
C PRO A 202 -1.53 -25.55 14.99
N GLY A 203 -1.54 -25.61 16.33
CA GLY A 203 -0.89 -24.70 17.28
C GLY A 203 -1.36 -23.24 17.33
N ALA A 204 -1.20 -22.49 16.24
CA ALA A 204 -1.52 -21.06 16.17
C ALA A 204 -3.03 -20.78 16.03
N TRP A 205 -3.77 -21.75 15.47
CA TRP A 205 -5.16 -21.61 15.05
C TRP A 205 -6.14 -22.47 15.86
N GLN A 206 -5.61 -23.33 16.74
CA GLN A 206 -6.35 -24.36 17.46
C GLN A 206 -7.22 -23.80 18.62
N LYS A 207 -7.05 -22.52 18.99
CA LYS A 207 -7.76 -21.87 20.11
C LYS A 207 -8.59 -20.65 19.68
N TRP A 208 -9.09 -20.65 18.46
CA TRP A 208 -9.99 -19.61 17.97
C TRP A 208 -11.43 -19.88 18.42
N SER A 209 -11.71 -19.69 19.72
CA SER A 209 -13.09 -19.49 20.18
C SER A 209 -13.43 -18.02 19.96
N LEU A 210 -13.89 -17.72 18.74
CA LEU A 210 -14.39 -16.40 18.40
C LEU A 210 -15.65 -16.13 19.21
N ARG A 211 -15.72 -14.97 19.84
CA ARG A 211 -16.95 -14.52 20.49
C ARG A 211 -17.85 -13.93 19.39
N PRO A 212 -19.15 -13.77 19.68
CA PRO A 212 -20.11 -13.27 18.70
C PRO A 212 -19.71 -11.93 18.06
N ILE A 213 -19.04 -11.05 18.82
CA ILE A 213 -18.62 -9.75 18.31
C ILE A 213 -17.50 -9.83 17.27
N GLU A 214 -16.52 -10.72 17.43
CA GLU A 214 -15.45 -10.86 16.44
C GLU A 214 -15.98 -11.47 15.14
N LEU A 215 -16.90 -12.43 15.25
CA LEU A 215 -17.59 -13.00 14.09
C LEU A 215 -18.44 -11.95 13.38
N LEU A 216 -19.19 -11.13 14.13
CA LEU A 216 -19.98 -10.03 13.58
C LEU A 216 -19.09 -9.05 12.80
N LEU A 217 -17.95 -8.62 13.37
CA LEU A 217 -17.02 -7.73 12.70
C LEU A 217 -16.47 -8.33 11.40
N ALA A 218 -16.16 -9.63 11.39
CA ALA A 218 -15.67 -10.32 10.20
C ALA A 218 -16.74 -10.43 9.11
N ILE A 219 -17.98 -10.78 9.48
CA ILE A 219 -19.12 -10.87 8.56
C ILE A 219 -19.43 -9.49 7.96
N LEU A 220 -19.53 -8.45 8.80
CA LEU A 220 -19.80 -7.09 8.33
C LEU A 220 -18.70 -6.59 7.38
N LEU A 221 -17.42 -6.87 7.67
CA LEU A 221 -16.32 -6.52 6.77
C LEU A 221 -16.40 -7.31 5.45
N GLY A 222 -16.75 -8.60 5.50
CA GLY A 222 -16.97 -9.41 4.31
C GLY A 222 -18.09 -8.86 3.42
N ILE A 223 -19.24 -8.55 4.00
CA ILE A 223 -20.39 -7.98 3.28
C ILE A 223 -20.02 -6.62 2.68
N ALA A 224 -19.39 -5.73 3.45
CA ALA A 224 -19.00 -4.41 2.97
C ALA A 224 -17.97 -4.47 1.84
N THR A 225 -17.01 -5.40 1.91
CA THR A 225 -16.03 -5.57 0.83
C THR A 225 -16.58 -6.24 -0.42
N LEU A 226 -17.55 -7.16 -0.29
CA LEU A 226 -18.32 -7.67 -1.43
C LEU A 226 -19.14 -6.56 -2.08
N TYR A 227 -19.77 -5.70 -1.28
CA TYR A 227 -20.46 -4.51 -1.76
C TYR A 227 -19.51 -3.59 -2.54
N SER A 228 -18.33 -3.30 -1.99
CA SER A 228 -17.29 -2.50 -2.66
C SER A 228 -16.79 -3.13 -3.97
N LEU A 229 -16.67 -4.47 -4.03
CA LEU A 229 -16.32 -5.18 -5.24
C LEU A 229 -17.42 -5.03 -6.30
N TYR A 230 -18.68 -5.20 -5.90
CA TYR A 230 -19.83 -5.01 -6.78
C TYR A 230 -19.94 -3.57 -7.28
N LEU A 231 -19.78 -2.57 -6.41
CA LEU A 231 -19.75 -1.17 -6.80
C LEU A 231 -18.63 -0.88 -7.82
N GLY A 232 -17.49 -1.57 -7.70
CA GLY A 232 -16.37 -1.47 -8.63
C GLY A 232 -16.66 -1.94 -10.06
N THR A 233 -17.76 -2.65 -10.33
CA THR A 233 -18.13 -3.05 -11.70
C THR A 233 -18.59 -1.86 -12.53
N PHE A 234 -19.12 -0.81 -11.89
CA PHE A 234 -19.54 0.46 -12.51
C PHE A 234 -18.37 1.44 -12.77
N ASN A 235 -17.14 0.92 -12.87
CA ASN A 235 -15.96 1.76 -13.06
C ASN A 235 -15.80 2.14 -14.54
N LEU A 236 -15.77 3.44 -14.82
CA LEU A 236 -15.53 4.02 -16.14
C LEU A 236 -14.17 3.61 -16.74
N GLU A 237 -13.19 3.25 -15.90
CA GLU A 237 -11.87 2.79 -16.36
C GLU A 237 -11.87 1.34 -16.88
N ASN A 238 -12.98 0.60 -16.77
CA ASN A 238 -13.08 -0.73 -17.33
C ASN A 238 -13.24 -0.59 -18.87
N PRO A 239 -12.30 -1.10 -19.69
CA PRO A 239 -12.45 -0.99 -21.13
C PRO A 239 -13.57 -1.91 -21.62
N ASP A 240 -14.50 -1.41 -22.44
CA ASP A 240 -15.61 -2.22 -22.95
C ASP A 240 -15.20 -3.18 -24.08
N GLN A 241 -14.04 -2.99 -24.72
CA GLN A 241 -13.72 -3.68 -25.99
C GLN A 241 -12.31 -4.32 -26.10
N SER A 242 -11.39 -4.11 -25.16
CA SER A 242 -10.00 -4.63 -25.23
C SER A 242 -9.63 -5.64 -24.13
N VAL A 243 -10.62 -6.11 -23.38
CA VAL A 243 -10.40 -6.92 -22.18
C VAL A 243 -9.99 -8.35 -22.55
N PRO A 244 -8.77 -8.81 -22.18
CA PRO A 244 -8.40 -10.20 -22.34
C PRO A 244 -9.35 -11.10 -21.57
N GLY A 245 -9.69 -12.25 -22.17
CA GLY A 245 -10.49 -13.27 -21.52
C GLY A 245 -9.85 -13.73 -20.22
N LEU A 246 -10.65 -14.24 -19.27
CA LEU A 246 -10.15 -14.61 -17.93
C LEU A 246 -8.95 -15.57 -17.99
N GLY A 247 -8.99 -16.56 -18.88
CA GLY A 247 -7.87 -17.49 -19.10
C GLY A 247 -6.58 -16.80 -19.54
N GLN A 248 -6.67 -15.82 -20.45
CA GLN A 248 -5.51 -15.03 -20.88
C GLN A 248 -4.92 -14.24 -19.72
N ARG A 249 -5.76 -13.68 -18.83
CA ARG A 249 -5.28 -12.98 -17.63
C ARG A 249 -4.52 -13.89 -16.67
N TYR A 250 -4.95 -15.14 -16.50
CA TYR A 250 -4.21 -16.11 -15.69
C TYR A 250 -2.84 -16.47 -16.30
N LEU A 251 -2.75 -16.53 -17.64
CA LEU A 251 -1.48 -16.76 -18.35
C LEU A 251 -0.48 -15.61 -18.16
N GLN A 252 -0.93 -14.41 -17.82
CA GLN A 252 -0.07 -13.25 -17.55
C GLN A 252 0.55 -13.26 -16.14
N LEU A 253 -0.01 -14.02 -15.18
CA LEU A 253 0.48 -14.04 -13.80
C LEU A 253 1.96 -14.45 -13.67
N PRO A 254 2.45 -15.51 -14.34
CA PRO A 254 3.87 -15.89 -14.25
C PRO A 254 4.80 -14.80 -14.78
N GLU A 255 4.43 -14.12 -15.87
CA GLU A 255 5.23 -13.04 -16.44
C GLU A 255 5.29 -11.83 -15.49
N GLY A 256 4.16 -11.43 -14.91
CA GLY A 256 4.13 -10.35 -13.91
C GLY A 256 4.97 -10.67 -12.66
N LEU A 257 4.89 -11.91 -12.16
CA LEU A 257 5.75 -12.36 -11.05
C LEU A 257 7.22 -12.37 -11.44
N TRP A 258 7.55 -12.87 -12.64
CA TRP A 258 8.92 -12.91 -13.12
C TRP A 258 9.50 -11.52 -13.28
N LYS A 259 8.77 -10.57 -13.85
CA LYS A 259 9.18 -9.16 -13.95
C LYS A 259 9.43 -8.56 -12.57
N LEU A 260 8.53 -8.77 -11.61
CA LEU A 260 8.75 -8.30 -10.24
C LEU A 260 9.97 -8.95 -9.59
N TRP A 261 10.23 -10.23 -9.84
CA TRP A 261 11.35 -10.92 -9.21
C TRP A 261 12.70 -10.60 -9.87
N SER A 262 12.76 -10.57 -11.20
CA SER A 262 14.02 -10.48 -11.97
C SER A 262 14.52 -9.05 -12.21
N ASN A 263 13.64 -8.04 -12.23
CA ASN A 263 14.03 -6.68 -12.63
C ASN A 263 15.06 -6.01 -11.71
N LYS A 264 15.03 -6.33 -10.41
CA LYS A 264 15.90 -5.75 -9.38
C LYS A 264 16.21 -6.77 -8.29
N LEU A 265 17.24 -6.52 -7.47
CA LEU A 265 17.68 -7.47 -6.44
C LEU A 265 16.83 -7.47 -5.15
N GLY A 266 15.96 -6.49 -4.93
CA GLY A 266 15.26 -6.30 -3.66
C GLY A 266 14.39 -7.50 -3.25
N LEU A 267 13.44 -7.89 -4.10
CA LEU A 267 12.54 -9.01 -3.82
C LEU A 267 13.26 -10.38 -3.78
N PRO A 268 14.21 -10.69 -4.69
CA PRO A 268 15.07 -11.87 -4.57
C PRO A 268 15.85 -11.93 -3.26
N LEU A 269 16.49 -10.83 -2.85
CA LEU A 269 17.26 -10.76 -1.61
C LEU A 269 16.38 -10.97 -0.38
N LEU A 270 15.21 -10.32 -0.33
CA LEU A 270 14.24 -10.51 0.75
C LEU A 270 13.77 -11.98 0.84
N SER A 271 13.46 -12.59 -0.31
CA SER A 271 13.04 -13.99 -0.40
C SER A 271 14.14 -14.95 0.06
N PHE A 272 15.38 -14.68 -0.34
CA PHE A 272 16.55 -15.45 0.07
C PHE A 272 16.79 -15.39 1.58
N LEU A 273 16.69 -14.20 2.18
CA LEU A 273 16.79 -14.02 3.64
C LEU A 273 15.68 -14.76 4.38
N LEU A 274 14.44 -14.67 3.90
CA LEU A 274 13.31 -15.41 4.46
C LEU A 274 13.52 -16.93 4.38
N LEU A 275 14.08 -17.42 3.26
CA LEU A 275 14.43 -18.82 3.09
C LEU A 275 15.49 -19.25 4.10
N ILE A 276 16.58 -18.49 4.24
CA ILE A 276 17.63 -18.76 5.24
C ILE A 276 17.03 -18.81 6.65
N ASN A 277 16.24 -17.81 7.03
CA ASN A 277 15.59 -17.77 8.34
C ASN A 277 14.75 -19.04 8.57
N THR A 278 13.94 -19.40 7.57
CA THR A 278 13.07 -20.58 7.63
C THR A 278 13.87 -21.88 7.76
N LEU A 279 14.99 -22.02 7.04
CA LEU A 279 15.86 -23.19 7.11
C LEU A 279 16.55 -23.31 8.47
N ILE A 280 17.07 -22.21 9.03
CA ILE A 280 17.68 -22.19 10.37
C ILE A 280 16.63 -22.58 11.41
N ILE A 281 15.44 -21.97 11.37
CA ILE A 281 14.33 -22.28 12.30
C ILE A 281 13.92 -23.75 12.17
N ARG A 282 13.80 -24.28 10.94
CA ARG A 282 13.42 -25.67 10.71
C ARG A 282 14.45 -26.66 11.25
N ARG A 283 15.74 -26.39 11.06
CA ARG A 283 16.83 -27.30 11.45
C ARG A 283 17.11 -27.25 12.95
N GLN A 284 17.22 -26.05 13.52
CA GLN A 284 17.73 -25.84 14.88
C GLN A 284 16.64 -25.60 15.93
N PHE A 285 15.44 -25.15 15.53
CA PHE A 285 14.36 -24.78 16.47
C PHE A 285 13.11 -25.64 16.28
N LYS A 286 13.21 -26.93 16.63
CA LYS A 286 12.11 -27.90 16.51
C LYS A 286 11.00 -27.73 17.55
N GLY A 287 11.22 -26.95 18.61
CA GLY A 287 10.26 -26.70 19.69
C GLY A 287 9.00 -25.92 19.29
N PRO A 288 8.06 -25.69 20.23
CA PRO A 288 6.77 -25.02 19.95
C PRO A 288 6.92 -23.66 19.29
N ASN A 289 7.81 -22.80 19.79
CA ASN A 289 8.01 -21.45 19.25
C ASN A 289 8.51 -21.49 17.79
N GLY A 290 9.48 -22.34 17.46
CA GLY A 290 9.97 -22.49 16.09
C GLY A 290 8.95 -23.14 15.14
N ARG A 291 8.07 -24.00 15.65
CA ARG A 291 6.91 -24.49 14.87
C ARG A 291 5.89 -23.38 14.60
N HIS A 292 5.63 -22.54 15.61
CA HIS A 292 4.71 -21.41 15.51
C HIS A 292 5.13 -20.41 14.43
N ILE A 293 6.38 -19.96 14.46
CA ILE A 293 6.91 -19.02 13.46
C ILE A 293 6.84 -19.61 12.04
N ARG A 294 7.18 -20.90 11.87
CA ARG A 294 7.04 -21.58 10.57
C ARG A 294 5.60 -21.71 10.11
N SER A 295 4.66 -21.87 11.04
CA SER A 295 3.24 -21.87 10.71
C SER A 295 2.83 -20.50 10.16
N ILE A 296 3.18 -19.41 10.85
CA ILE A 296 2.90 -18.04 10.38
C ILE A 296 3.47 -17.81 8.97
N ILE A 297 4.74 -18.18 8.73
CA ILE A 297 5.36 -18.06 7.40
C ILE A 297 4.57 -18.88 6.36
N ARG A 298 4.17 -20.11 6.68
CA ARG A 298 3.37 -20.94 5.76
C ARG A 298 2.04 -20.28 5.41
N TYR A 299 1.33 -19.74 6.40
CA TYR A 299 0.07 -19.04 6.15
C TYR A 299 0.26 -17.73 5.38
N ALA A 300 1.37 -17.01 5.58
CA ALA A 300 1.73 -15.85 4.76
C ALA A 300 2.02 -16.24 3.30
N MET A 301 2.70 -17.37 3.06
CA MET A 301 2.91 -17.90 1.71
C MET A 301 1.61 -18.38 1.06
N LEU A 302 0.72 -19.01 1.84
CA LEU A 302 -0.60 -19.40 1.36
C LEU A 302 -1.47 -18.18 1.04
N PHE A 303 -1.43 -17.14 1.89
CA PHE A 303 -2.05 -15.84 1.61
C PHE A 303 -1.53 -15.26 0.29
N ALA A 304 -0.21 -15.23 0.10
CA ALA A 304 0.41 -14.72 -1.12
C ALA A 304 -0.08 -15.47 -2.37
N LEU A 305 -0.11 -16.80 -2.30
CA LEU A 305 -0.58 -17.65 -3.39
C LEU A 305 -2.06 -17.39 -3.72
N LEU A 306 -2.94 -17.49 -2.72
CA LEU A 306 -4.38 -17.31 -2.91
C LEU A 306 -4.71 -15.90 -3.39
N TYR A 307 -4.05 -14.88 -2.83
CA TYR A 307 -4.23 -13.50 -3.25
C TYR A 307 -3.81 -13.28 -4.71
N CYS A 308 -2.64 -13.79 -5.12
CA CYS A 308 -2.20 -13.69 -6.52
C CYS A 308 -3.17 -14.39 -7.47
N LEU A 309 -3.73 -15.54 -7.08
CA LEU A 309 -4.74 -16.26 -7.86
C LEU A 309 -6.07 -15.49 -7.98
N LEU A 310 -6.42 -14.63 -7.02
CA LEU A 310 -7.62 -13.81 -7.10
C LEU A 310 -7.44 -12.55 -7.97
N LEU A 311 -6.21 -12.09 -8.22
CA LEU A 311 -5.97 -10.83 -8.94
C LEU A 311 -6.63 -10.77 -10.34
N PRO A 312 -6.61 -11.82 -11.18
CA PRO A 312 -7.27 -11.79 -12.49
C PRO A 312 -8.78 -11.52 -12.46
N LEU A 313 -9.43 -11.81 -11.32
CA LEU A 313 -10.86 -11.58 -11.11
C LEU A 313 -11.20 -10.10 -10.87
N GLY A 314 -10.21 -9.29 -10.49
CA GLY A 314 -10.38 -7.86 -10.18
C GLY A 314 -10.47 -6.93 -11.40
N GLY A 315 -10.59 -7.48 -12.61
CA GLY A 315 -10.64 -6.74 -13.87
C GLY A 315 -9.27 -6.63 -14.57
N TYR A 316 -9.28 -6.03 -15.77
CA TYR A 316 -8.09 -5.76 -16.56
C TYR A 316 -7.97 -4.26 -16.84
N ARG A 317 -6.74 -3.75 -16.89
CA ARG A 317 -6.44 -2.38 -17.28
C ARG A 317 -5.22 -2.38 -18.20
N ASP A 318 -5.28 -1.64 -19.30
CA ASP A 318 -4.22 -1.66 -20.33
C ASP A 318 -2.84 -1.29 -19.77
N TYR A 319 -2.79 -0.34 -18.83
CA TYR A 319 -1.55 0.08 -18.17
C TYR A 319 -1.01 -0.93 -17.12
N ARG A 320 -1.66 -2.09 -16.97
CA ARG A 320 -1.28 -3.22 -16.09
C ARG A 320 -1.48 -4.56 -16.82
N ALA A 321 -0.94 -4.67 -18.03
CA ALA A 321 -1.10 -5.86 -18.87
C ALA A 321 -0.77 -7.18 -18.15
N ASP A 322 0.26 -7.18 -17.29
CA ASP A 322 0.76 -8.37 -16.58
C ASP A 322 -0.08 -8.79 -15.36
N ILE A 323 -1.16 -8.05 -15.01
CA ILE A 323 -2.01 -8.21 -13.80
C ILE A 323 -1.25 -7.95 -12.48
N ILE A 324 -0.17 -8.68 -12.25
CA ILE A 324 0.76 -8.52 -11.14
C ILE A 324 1.71 -7.38 -11.46
N ARG A 325 1.60 -6.32 -10.65
CA ARG A 325 2.45 -5.14 -10.67
C ARG A 325 2.75 -4.76 -9.23
N TYR A 326 3.77 -3.96 -8.99
CA TYR A 326 4.23 -3.63 -7.64
C TYR A 326 3.14 -3.07 -6.71
N ASP A 327 2.17 -2.32 -7.25
CA ASP A 327 1.05 -1.76 -6.50
C ASP A 327 -0.01 -2.81 -6.19
N THR A 328 -0.32 -3.72 -7.12
CA THR A 328 -1.23 -4.86 -6.86
C THR A 328 -0.58 -5.93 -6.00
N PHE A 329 0.75 -6.06 -6.03
CA PHE A 329 1.54 -7.00 -5.23
C PHE A 329 1.87 -6.49 -3.81
N LEU A 330 1.45 -5.26 -3.49
CA LEU A 330 1.74 -4.62 -2.20
C LEU A 330 1.29 -5.44 -0.97
N PRO A 331 0.11 -6.10 -0.94
CA PRO A 331 -0.29 -6.94 0.20
C PRO A 331 0.64 -8.13 0.42
N VAL A 332 1.12 -8.74 -0.67
CA VAL A 332 2.10 -9.83 -0.62
C VAL A 332 3.43 -9.33 -0.09
N THR A 333 3.86 -8.15 -0.56
CA THR A 333 5.09 -7.49 -0.07
C THR A 333 5.03 -7.29 1.44
N ILE A 334 3.92 -6.76 1.97
CA ILE A 334 3.72 -6.59 3.43
C ILE A 334 3.81 -7.94 4.16
N ALA A 335 3.17 -9.00 3.64
CA ALA A 335 3.20 -10.33 4.25
C ALA A 335 4.63 -10.94 4.27
N LEU A 336 5.41 -10.74 3.20
CA LEU A 336 6.81 -11.16 3.11
C LEU A 336 7.69 -10.38 4.08
N LEU A 337 7.53 -9.06 4.17
CA LEU A 337 8.25 -8.21 5.12
C LEU A 337 7.97 -8.60 6.57
N LEU A 338 6.70 -8.82 6.90
CA LEU A 338 6.30 -9.29 8.23
C LEU A 338 6.92 -10.65 8.55
N SER A 339 6.89 -11.59 7.60
CA SER A 339 7.47 -12.93 7.74
C SER A 339 8.99 -12.89 7.92
N TYR A 340 9.67 -12.07 7.14
CA TYR A 340 11.11 -11.83 7.28
C TYR A 340 11.44 -11.22 8.65
N ALA A 341 10.80 -10.11 9.01
CA ALA A 341 11.10 -9.39 10.23
C ALA A 341 10.79 -10.23 11.47
N LEU A 342 9.67 -10.96 11.47
CA LEU A 342 9.30 -11.87 12.55
C LEU A 342 10.33 -12.99 12.74
N SER A 343 10.75 -13.62 11.64
CA SER A 343 11.70 -14.72 11.70
C SER A 343 13.12 -14.26 12.05
N ALA A 344 13.56 -13.11 11.53
CA ALA A 344 14.83 -12.50 11.89
C ALA A 344 14.86 -12.05 13.36
N PHE A 345 13.79 -11.39 13.82
CA PHE A 345 13.63 -10.99 15.21
C PHE A 345 13.69 -12.20 16.15
N PHE A 346 12.96 -13.28 15.81
CA PHE A 346 12.99 -14.53 16.56
C PHE A 346 14.41 -15.09 16.68
N LEU A 347 15.16 -15.18 15.57
CA LEU A 347 16.53 -15.70 15.55
C LEU A 347 17.51 -14.83 16.33
N LEU A 348 17.41 -13.50 16.22
CA LEU A 348 18.26 -12.57 16.97
C LEU A 348 18.07 -12.66 18.49
N LYS A 349 16.85 -13.04 18.93
CA LYS A 349 16.54 -13.25 20.35
C LYS A 349 17.05 -14.56 20.92
N GLN A 350 17.46 -15.52 20.08
CA GLN A 350 17.98 -16.79 20.58
C GLN A 350 19.41 -16.61 21.09
N HIS A 351 19.68 -17.14 22.29
CA HIS A 351 21.00 -17.02 22.92
C HIS A 351 22.05 -17.82 22.14
N PHE A 352 21.74 -19.03 21.69
CA PHE A 352 22.68 -19.92 21.01
C PHE A 352 22.05 -20.58 19.78
N PHE A 353 22.74 -20.49 18.64
CA PHE A 353 22.54 -21.35 17.47
C PHE A 353 23.82 -21.33 16.61
N VAL A 354 24.04 -22.40 15.85
CA VAL A 354 25.26 -22.56 15.04
C VAL A 354 25.27 -21.51 13.93
N GLY A 355 26.37 -20.74 13.83
CA GLY A 355 26.55 -19.70 12.81
C GLY A 355 25.95 -18.33 13.17
N LYS A 356 25.57 -18.08 14.43
CA LYS A 356 24.94 -16.83 14.88
C LYS A 356 25.66 -15.55 14.44
N ASN A 357 26.99 -15.51 14.55
CA ASN A 357 27.76 -14.32 14.17
C ASN A 357 27.73 -14.10 12.65
N GLY A 358 27.87 -15.19 11.86
CA GLY A 358 27.71 -15.12 10.41
C GLY A 358 26.31 -14.68 10.00
N TYR A 359 25.28 -15.13 10.71
CA TYR A 359 23.90 -14.67 10.49
C TYR A 359 23.71 -13.18 10.81
N ARG A 360 24.28 -12.68 11.92
CA ARG A 360 24.25 -11.24 12.26
C ARG A 360 24.96 -10.40 11.20
N LEU A 361 26.11 -10.86 10.71
CA LEU A 361 26.83 -10.21 9.63
C LEU A 361 26.01 -10.19 8.34
N LEU A 362 25.41 -11.33 7.95
CA LEU A 362 24.52 -11.42 6.80
C LEU A 362 23.36 -10.42 6.90
N LEU A 363 22.70 -10.34 8.06
CA LEU A 363 21.63 -9.38 8.29
C LEU A 363 22.13 -7.93 8.18
N ALA A 364 23.23 -7.59 8.85
CA ALA A 364 23.81 -6.25 8.79
C ALA A 364 24.16 -5.83 7.35
N LEU A 365 24.84 -6.70 6.60
CA LEU A 365 25.18 -6.46 5.19
C LEU A 365 23.91 -6.32 4.33
N SER A 366 22.90 -7.15 4.55
CA SER A 366 21.65 -7.06 3.78
C SER A 366 20.89 -5.76 4.06
N LEU A 367 20.78 -5.36 5.34
CA LEU A 367 20.16 -4.08 5.71
C LEU A 367 20.95 -2.90 5.12
N LEU A 368 22.29 -2.98 5.12
CA LEU A 368 23.14 -1.98 4.47
C LEU A 368 22.87 -1.92 2.96
N VAL A 369 22.72 -3.05 2.27
CA VAL A 369 22.35 -3.09 0.84
C VAL A 369 21.01 -2.41 0.60
N PHE A 370 19.98 -2.69 1.41
CA PHE A 370 18.69 -2.03 1.29
C PHE A 370 18.78 -0.52 1.53
N THR A 371 19.48 -0.09 2.59
CA THR A 371 19.68 1.34 2.88
C THR A 371 20.48 2.04 1.79
N ALA A 372 21.55 1.42 1.29
CA ALA A 372 22.41 1.98 0.25
C ALA A 372 21.72 2.00 -1.12
N ALA A 373 20.82 1.06 -1.40
CA ALA A 373 20.01 1.06 -2.61
C ALA A 373 18.99 2.21 -2.60
N ASP A 374 18.48 2.61 -1.44
CA ASP A 374 17.45 3.65 -1.32
C ASP A 374 17.99 5.09 -1.41
N GLN A 375 18.95 5.31 -2.31
CA GLN A 375 19.53 6.62 -2.56
C GLN A 375 18.53 7.55 -3.26
N LYS A 376 18.58 8.82 -2.86
CA LYS A 376 17.69 9.87 -3.35
C LYS A 376 17.85 10.07 -4.86
N GLN A 377 16.75 9.97 -5.60
CA GLN A 377 16.72 10.28 -7.02
C GLN A 377 16.16 11.70 -7.23
N ASP A 378 17.05 12.65 -7.52
CA ASP A 378 16.68 14.08 -7.56
C ASP A 378 16.23 14.62 -8.92
N ARG A 379 16.41 13.87 -10.01
CA ARG A 379 16.22 14.41 -11.38
C ARG A 379 14.78 14.86 -11.65
N HIS A 380 13.79 14.01 -11.37
CA HIS A 380 12.38 14.34 -11.61
C HIS A 380 11.88 15.45 -10.70
N TYR A 381 12.21 15.38 -9.41
CA TYR A 381 11.89 16.42 -8.45
C TYR A 381 12.45 17.79 -8.85
N ARG A 382 13.74 17.86 -9.21
CA ARG A 382 14.37 19.11 -9.64
C ARG A 382 13.73 19.66 -10.91
N CYS A 383 13.38 18.79 -11.86
CA CYS A 383 12.73 19.19 -13.09
C CYS A 383 11.32 19.75 -12.85
N GLU A 384 10.47 19.01 -12.12
CA GLU A 384 9.10 19.45 -11.81
C GLU A 384 9.11 20.75 -11.00
N ARG A 385 9.97 20.85 -9.98
CA ARG A 385 10.11 22.06 -9.17
C ARG A 385 10.54 23.25 -10.03
N SER A 386 11.54 23.08 -10.89
CA SER A 386 12.00 24.15 -11.79
C SER A 386 10.87 24.61 -12.72
N ALA A 387 10.04 23.70 -13.21
CA ALA A 387 8.91 24.07 -14.06
C ALA A 387 7.83 24.82 -13.27
N LEU A 388 7.54 24.43 -12.02
CA LEU A 388 6.65 25.19 -11.12
C LEU A 388 7.20 26.58 -10.80
N GLU A 389 8.51 26.72 -10.63
CA GLU A 389 9.15 28.03 -10.41
C GLU A 389 9.01 28.92 -11.65
N ILE A 390 9.13 28.37 -12.86
CA ILE A 390 8.87 29.11 -14.11
C ILE A 390 7.40 29.56 -14.18
N LEU A 391 6.46 28.65 -13.91
CA LEU A 391 5.03 28.98 -13.90
C LEU A 391 4.70 30.07 -12.88
N SER A 392 5.28 30.01 -11.69
CA SER A 392 5.06 31.02 -10.63
C SER A 392 5.56 32.43 -10.97
N ARG A 393 6.54 32.53 -11.87
CA ARG A 393 7.17 33.81 -12.25
C ARG A 393 6.69 34.35 -13.59
N SER A 394 6.06 33.49 -14.41
CA SER A 394 5.60 33.87 -15.72
C SER A 394 4.43 34.85 -15.62
N THR A 395 4.44 35.92 -16.40
CA THR A 395 3.31 36.85 -16.55
C THR A 395 2.38 36.44 -17.69
N GLU A 396 2.71 35.39 -18.44
CA GLU A 396 1.91 34.91 -19.57
C GLU A 396 0.79 33.96 -19.09
N PRO A 397 -0.42 34.06 -19.68
CA PRO A 397 -1.53 33.16 -19.34
C PRO A 397 -1.34 31.74 -19.91
N VAL A 398 -0.52 31.62 -20.96
CA VAL A 398 -0.16 30.33 -21.59
C VAL A 398 1.36 30.22 -21.63
N VAL A 399 1.92 29.33 -20.83
CA VAL A 399 3.38 29.20 -20.67
C VAL A 399 3.90 27.99 -21.42
N LYS A 400 4.87 28.20 -22.31
CA LYS A 400 5.63 27.11 -22.93
C LYS A 400 6.77 26.67 -22.00
N LEU A 401 6.75 25.41 -21.58
CA LEU A 401 7.79 24.83 -20.75
C LEU A 401 8.78 24.04 -21.60
N GLN A 402 10.08 24.34 -21.46
CA GLN A 402 11.15 23.59 -22.13
C GLN A 402 11.43 22.24 -21.45
N GLN A 403 10.98 22.07 -20.20
CA GLN A 403 11.10 20.83 -19.46
C GLN A 403 10.13 19.78 -19.98
N SER A 404 10.60 18.55 -20.16
CA SER A 404 9.79 17.39 -20.58
C SER A 404 9.23 16.56 -19.42
N CYS A 405 9.49 16.95 -18.16
CA CYS A 405 8.97 16.20 -17.01
C CYS A 405 7.49 16.50 -16.75
N PRO A 406 6.64 15.50 -16.50
CA PRO A 406 5.25 15.73 -16.13
C PRO A 406 5.13 16.60 -14.87
N ILE A 407 4.17 17.52 -14.87
CA ILE A 407 3.83 18.36 -13.71
C ILE A 407 2.50 17.90 -13.15
N LEU A 408 2.50 17.39 -11.92
CA LEU A 408 1.28 16.93 -11.22
C LEU A 408 0.46 15.88 -11.99
N ARG A 409 1.03 15.22 -13.01
CA ARG A 409 0.34 14.25 -13.88
C ARG A 409 1.28 13.13 -14.30
N TRP A 410 0.72 12.06 -14.87
CA TRP A 410 1.49 10.91 -15.37
C TRP A 410 2.23 11.18 -16.68
N ASN A 411 1.65 12.02 -17.54
CA ASN A 411 2.15 12.29 -18.89
C ASN A 411 2.45 13.79 -19.04
N SER A 412 3.35 14.11 -19.97
CA SER A 412 3.60 15.48 -20.38
C SER A 412 2.35 16.10 -21.01
N VAL A 413 2.20 17.42 -20.85
CA VAL A 413 1.10 18.16 -21.44
C VAL A 413 1.48 18.64 -22.84
N GLU A 414 0.83 18.11 -23.88
CA GLU A 414 1.14 18.48 -25.27
C GLU A 414 0.38 19.74 -25.73
N ARG A 415 -0.82 19.98 -25.19
CA ARG A 415 -1.67 21.10 -25.58
C ARG A 415 -2.05 21.94 -24.35
N PRO A 416 -2.08 23.28 -24.46
CA PRO A 416 -2.41 24.17 -23.34
C PRO A 416 -3.72 23.81 -22.63
N GLU A 417 -4.75 23.41 -23.36
CA GLU A 417 -6.08 23.09 -22.83
C GLU A 417 -6.03 21.90 -21.88
N ASP A 418 -5.13 20.96 -22.13
CA ASP A 418 -4.98 19.76 -21.31
C ASP A 418 -4.42 20.09 -19.91
N SER A 419 -3.80 21.27 -19.71
CA SER A 419 -3.30 21.74 -18.41
C SER A 419 -4.29 22.56 -17.59
N GLU A 420 -5.46 22.93 -18.13
CA GLU A 420 -6.31 23.96 -17.53
C GLU A 420 -6.63 23.71 -16.05
N ARG A 421 -6.96 22.45 -15.69
CA ARG A 421 -7.28 22.11 -14.30
C ARG A 421 -6.06 22.16 -13.37
N VAL A 422 -4.91 21.70 -13.86
CA VAL A 422 -3.64 21.84 -13.13
C VAL A 422 -3.36 23.32 -12.88
N GLY A 423 -3.58 24.19 -13.88
CA GLY A 423 -3.50 25.64 -13.73
C GLY A 423 -4.37 26.19 -12.61
N ARG A 424 -5.64 25.76 -12.52
CA ARG A 424 -6.55 26.16 -11.44
C ARG A 424 -6.09 25.68 -10.07
N LEU A 425 -5.54 24.47 -9.97
CA LEU A 425 -4.97 23.96 -8.71
C LEU A 425 -3.72 24.72 -8.29
N LEU A 426 -2.84 25.05 -9.23
CA LEU A 426 -1.66 25.86 -8.95
C LEU A 426 -2.06 27.25 -8.43
N TYR A 427 -3.09 27.85 -9.01
CA TYR A 427 -3.69 29.08 -8.51
C TYR A 427 -4.29 28.90 -7.10
N PHE A 428 -5.07 27.84 -6.88
CA PHE A 428 -5.63 27.52 -5.57
C PHE A 428 -4.56 27.38 -4.48
N TRP A 429 -3.43 26.73 -4.78
CA TRP A 429 -2.30 26.61 -3.85
C TRP A 429 -1.41 27.85 -3.77
N GLU A 430 -1.80 28.97 -4.40
CA GLU A 430 -1.06 30.23 -4.45
C GLU A 430 0.31 30.11 -5.13
N ILE A 431 0.51 29.11 -6.00
CA ILE A 431 1.75 28.96 -6.77
C ILE A 431 1.78 29.94 -7.94
N THR A 432 0.62 30.19 -8.55
CA THR A 432 0.45 31.21 -9.59
C THR A 432 -0.51 32.28 -9.11
N ASP A 433 -0.37 33.49 -9.66
CA ASP A 433 -1.21 34.67 -9.41
C ASP A 433 -2.58 34.60 -10.10
N GLU A 434 -2.68 33.81 -11.17
CA GLU A 434 -3.91 33.50 -11.90
C GLU A 434 -3.89 32.04 -12.40
N PRO A 435 -5.03 31.49 -12.87
CA PRO A 435 -5.05 30.17 -13.50
C PRO A 435 -4.27 30.19 -14.84
N LYS A 436 -3.04 29.65 -14.84
CA LYS A 436 -2.20 29.56 -16.03
C LYS A 436 -2.38 28.24 -16.77
N ARG A 437 -2.41 28.29 -18.11
CA ARG A 437 -2.26 27.10 -18.96
C ARG A 437 -0.79 26.92 -19.33
N PHE A 438 -0.38 25.69 -19.59
CA PHE A 438 0.96 25.37 -20.02
C PHE A 438 0.99 24.14 -20.93
N TYR A 439 2.07 24.02 -21.70
CA TYR A 439 2.37 22.86 -22.52
C TYR A 439 3.88 22.67 -22.60
N GLN A 440 4.29 21.47 -22.97
CA GLN A 440 5.67 21.01 -22.94
C GLN A 440 6.07 20.58 -24.35
N GLU A 441 7.29 20.92 -24.74
CA GLU A 441 7.85 20.35 -25.97
C GLU A 441 7.97 18.83 -25.82
N ARG A 442 7.52 18.10 -26.86
CA ARG A 442 7.79 16.67 -26.94
C ARG A 442 9.31 16.50 -26.84
N PRO A 443 9.81 15.62 -25.95
CA PRO A 443 11.21 15.27 -26.02
C PRO A 443 11.48 14.74 -27.43
N SER A 444 12.41 15.38 -28.14
CA SER A 444 12.95 14.83 -29.39
C SER A 444 13.43 13.41 -29.07
N GLN A 445 12.76 12.41 -29.63
CA GLN A 445 13.00 10.99 -29.36
C GLN A 445 14.43 10.58 -29.70
#